data_AF-A0A7C4PTI4-F1
#
_entry.id   AF-A0A7C4PTI4-F1
#
_cell.length_a   1.000
_cell.length_b   1.000
_cell.length_c   1.000
_cell.angle_alpha   90.00
_cell.angle_beta   90.00
_cell.angle_gamma   90.00
#
_symmetry.space_group_name_H-M   'P 1'
#
loop_
_entity.id
_entity.type
_entity.pdbx_description
1 polymer ?
#
loop_
_entity_poly.entity_id
_entity_poly.type
_entity_poly.pdbx_seq_one_letter_code
_entity_poly.pdbx_strand_id
1 'polypeptide(L)'
;MMRIRSSPGWDGMKPLEAAMDDPERSPEEASTRLRIAVDWEELAMAVENQLPDFTAWLDLDTGKVVSQAGVLPPGDDGAGRYLQVQPRSSREGYRTMQRFLDEVEDPQAREKLAATLVGKGAFRRFKDALIEFSELRQRWFAFKDAEVFAYIREWLGQNGVEPTNEPPDPASRERTVPPALSRISRRGMTPVTAAASGDEPAWREAVRPYDRPECVFFPERSALLVIDMQRTFVHEEGRNFLPLSRPMAPRLAALLAQWRERRLPVLFTRHVHRRAEEDGGALSRWWNSLILERDPDSLLCEPFVPIEGERVIVKSRYSAFAGTELLWVLRNLSVRDLVIGGVLTNLCCETTARDAFVNDFNVFFLGDGTAAPDPELHLATCRNIAYGFGRVLGVDEALARLGRSGANGAARE
;
A
#
# COMPACT_ATOMS: atom_id res chain seq x y z
N MET A 1 -4.99 -51.98 10.07
CA MET A 1 -3.58 -51.93 9.62
C MET A 1 -3.60 -51.84 8.09
N MET A 2 -3.69 -50.61 7.57
CA MET A 2 -3.96 -50.32 6.16
C MET A 2 -2.70 -49.65 5.58
N ARG A 3 -2.11 -50.28 4.57
CA ARG A 3 -0.79 -49.92 4.02
C ARG A 3 -0.87 -48.64 3.18
N ILE A 4 -0.07 -47.66 3.58
CA ILE A 4 0.22 -46.42 2.86
C ILE A 4 1.06 -46.76 1.63
N ARG A 5 0.61 -46.40 0.42
CA ARG A 5 1.42 -46.47 -0.80
C ARG A 5 2.31 -45.22 -0.88
N SER A 6 3.61 -45.47 -0.96
CA SER A 6 4.70 -44.52 -1.11
C SER A 6 4.77 -43.96 -2.54
N SER A 7 4.86 -42.64 -2.66
CA SER A 7 5.22 -41.93 -3.90
C SER A 7 6.73 -42.10 -4.18
N PRO A 8 7.17 -42.46 -5.40
CA PRO A 8 8.58 -42.51 -5.74
C PRO A 8 9.12 -41.15 -6.21
N GLY A 9 10.18 -40.70 -5.55
CA GLY A 9 11.47 -40.35 -6.15
C GLY A 9 11.51 -39.37 -7.33
N TRP A 10 11.97 -38.16 -7.04
CA TRP A 10 12.70 -37.32 -7.99
C TRP A 10 13.98 -38.04 -8.41
N ASP A 11 14.17 -38.26 -9.71
CA ASP A 11 15.45 -38.73 -10.26
C ASP A 11 15.72 -38.14 -11.66
N GLY A 12 16.87 -37.47 -11.79
CA GLY A 12 17.62 -37.32 -13.04
C GLY A 12 17.04 -36.51 -14.20
N MET A 13 17.35 -35.21 -14.26
CA MET A 13 17.43 -34.46 -15.52
C MET A 13 18.53 -35.06 -16.41
N LYS A 14 18.19 -35.50 -17.63
CA LYS A 14 19.16 -35.76 -18.71
C LYS A 14 19.17 -34.58 -19.69
N PRO A 15 20.32 -34.24 -20.32
CA PRO A 15 20.45 -33.09 -21.20
C PRO A 15 19.84 -33.36 -22.58
N LEU A 16 19.19 -32.36 -23.17
CA LEU A 16 18.65 -32.40 -24.52
C LEU A 16 19.72 -31.85 -25.48
N GLU A 17 20.45 -32.72 -26.17
CA GLU A 17 21.20 -32.40 -27.39
C GLU A 17 20.83 -33.41 -28.49
N ALA A 18 20.77 -32.88 -29.72
CA ALA A 18 20.63 -33.53 -31.02
C ALA A 18 19.20 -33.88 -31.51
N ALA A 19 18.66 -32.97 -32.32
CA ALA A 19 18.03 -33.33 -33.59
C ALA A 19 18.49 -32.31 -34.66
N MET A 20 19.41 -32.74 -35.52
CA MET A 20 19.84 -32.03 -36.73
C MET A 20 19.05 -32.55 -37.94
N ASP A 21 18.88 -31.65 -38.90
CA ASP A 21 18.59 -31.84 -40.33
C ASP A 21 17.24 -32.40 -40.78
N ASP A 22 16.33 -31.47 -41.11
CA ASP A 22 15.34 -31.61 -42.18
C ASP A 22 15.63 -30.53 -43.25
N PRO A 23 16.07 -30.89 -44.48
CA PRO A 23 16.59 -29.94 -45.46
C PRO A 23 15.55 -29.47 -46.50
N GLU A 24 14.28 -29.29 -46.12
CA GLU A 24 13.25 -28.69 -47.00
C GLU A 24 12.30 -27.74 -46.26
N ARG A 25 12.82 -26.66 -45.66
CA ARG A 25 11.97 -25.52 -45.26
C ARG A 25 12.42 -24.23 -45.97
N SER A 26 11.62 -23.85 -46.96
CA SER A 26 11.73 -22.65 -47.78
C SER A 26 11.77 -21.34 -46.96
N PRO A 27 12.50 -20.31 -47.39
CA PRO A 27 12.73 -19.07 -46.64
C PRO A 27 11.60 -18.03 -46.78
N GLU A 28 10.34 -18.45 -46.68
CA GLU A 28 9.16 -17.57 -46.77
C GLU A 28 8.13 -17.87 -45.67
N GLU A 29 8.50 -17.61 -44.41
CA GLU A 29 7.53 -17.28 -43.36
C GLU A 29 8.03 -16.01 -42.68
N ALA A 30 7.85 -14.86 -43.35
CA ALA A 30 7.82 -13.58 -42.66
C ALA A 30 6.58 -13.59 -41.75
N SER A 31 6.71 -14.23 -40.58
CA SER A 31 5.71 -14.25 -39.53
C SER A 31 5.27 -12.81 -39.29
N THR A 32 4.05 -12.47 -39.70
CA THR A 32 3.50 -11.13 -39.55
C THR A 32 3.43 -10.84 -38.05
N ARG A 33 4.38 -10.06 -37.54
CA ARG A 33 4.43 -9.73 -36.11
C ARG A 33 3.21 -8.90 -35.76
N LEU A 34 2.55 -9.27 -34.66
CA LEU A 34 1.40 -8.54 -34.15
C LEU A 34 1.87 -7.19 -33.59
N ARG A 35 1.36 -6.09 -34.14
CA ARG A 35 1.75 -4.74 -33.73
C ARG A 35 0.73 -4.16 -32.78
N ILE A 36 1.11 -3.97 -31.51
CA ILE A 36 0.23 -3.43 -30.45
C ILE A 36 0.96 -2.43 -29.57
N ALA A 37 0.25 -1.47 -29.00
CA ALA A 37 0.80 -0.61 -27.95
C ALA A 37 0.79 -1.40 -26.64
N VAL A 38 1.92 -1.43 -25.91
CA VAL A 38 2.04 -2.20 -24.66
C VAL A 38 2.23 -1.29 -23.46
N ASP A 39 1.67 -1.69 -22.32
CA ASP A 39 2.01 -1.06 -21.05
C ASP A 39 3.34 -1.60 -20.51
N TRP A 40 4.42 -0.88 -20.81
CA TRP A 40 5.77 -1.26 -20.40
C TRP A 40 5.96 -1.32 -18.89
N GLU A 41 5.22 -0.52 -18.11
CA GLU A 41 5.38 -0.44 -16.67
C GLU A 41 4.66 -1.58 -15.96
N GLU A 42 3.44 -1.89 -16.37
CA GLU A 42 2.72 -3.07 -15.87
C GLU A 42 3.42 -4.37 -16.28
N LEU A 43 3.96 -4.44 -17.50
CA LEU A 43 4.77 -5.59 -17.94
C LEU A 43 6.04 -5.74 -17.10
N ALA A 44 6.74 -4.64 -16.81
CA ALA A 44 7.90 -4.68 -15.91
C ALA A 44 7.52 -5.17 -14.51
N MET A 45 6.42 -4.68 -13.95
CA MET A 45 5.94 -5.18 -12.65
C MET A 45 5.62 -6.67 -12.69
N ALA A 46 4.96 -7.15 -13.75
CA ALA A 46 4.59 -8.54 -13.91
C ALA A 46 5.81 -9.46 -14.09
N VAL A 47 6.78 -9.07 -14.92
CA VAL A 47 8.03 -9.81 -15.15
C VAL A 47 8.89 -9.88 -13.87
N GLU A 48 8.85 -8.85 -13.03
CA GLU A 48 9.63 -8.82 -11.79
C GLU A 48 8.95 -9.49 -10.59
N ASN A 49 7.66 -9.81 -10.70
CA ASN A 49 6.90 -10.41 -9.61
C ASN A 49 7.11 -11.93 -9.54
N GLN A 50 7.80 -12.38 -8.50
CA GLN A 50 8.11 -13.80 -8.25
C GLN A 50 7.22 -14.44 -7.17
N LEU A 51 6.06 -13.85 -6.85
CA LEU A 51 5.13 -14.44 -5.88
C LEU A 51 4.55 -15.76 -6.43
N PRO A 52 4.51 -16.85 -5.63
CA PRO A 52 4.09 -18.17 -6.11
C PRO A 52 2.69 -18.23 -6.72
N ASP A 53 1.77 -17.40 -6.24
CA ASP A 53 0.36 -17.38 -6.66
C ASP A 53 0.04 -16.21 -7.61
N PHE A 54 1.07 -15.47 -8.06
CA PHE A 54 0.88 -14.36 -8.99
C PHE A 54 1.01 -14.87 -10.42
N THR A 55 -0.03 -14.65 -11.22
CA THR A 55 0.02 -14.90 -12.66
C THR A 55 -0.48 -13.67 -13.40
N ALA A 56 0.21 -13.32 -14.48
CA ALA A 56 -0.10 -12.19 -15.31
C ALA A 56 -0.11 -12.59 -16.79
N TRP A 57 -0.96 -11.93 -17.57
CA TRP A 57 -1.13 -12.14 -19.00
C TRP A 57 -1.15 -10.80 -19.72
N LEU A 58 -0.53 -10.73 -20.89
CA LEU A 58 -0.67 -9.64 -21.83
C LEU A 58 -1.86 -9.94 -22.75
N ASP A 59 -2.84 -9.04 -22.78
CA ASP A 59 -3.94 -9.11 -23.74
C ASP A 59 -3.44 -8.62 -25.11
N LEU A 60 -3.44 -9.51 -26.11
CA LEU A 60 -2.94 -9.21 -27.45
C LEU A 60 -3.90 -8.31 -28.27
N ASP A 61 -5.13 -8.10 -27.81
CA ASP A 61 -6.06 -7.17 -28.47
C ASP A 61 -5.89 -5.73 -27.95
N THR A 62 -5.61 -5.58 -26.66
CA THR A 62 -5.63 -4.28 -25.97
C THR A 62 -4.27 -3.79 -25.52
N GLY A 63 -3.27 -4.69 -25.44
CA GLY A 63 -1.93 -4.40 -24.93
C GLY A 63 -1.83 -4.18 -23.42
N LYS A 64 -2.93 -4.44 -22.69
CA LYS A 64 -2.98 -4.32 -21.22
C LYS A 64 -2.48 -5.58 -20.54
N VAL A 65 -1.94 -5.42 -19.34
CA VAL A 65 -1.56 -6.55 -18.49
C VAL A 65 -2.69 -6.86 -17.53
N VAL A 66 -3.18 -8.09 -17.56
CA VAL A 66 -4.19 -8.59 -16.63
C VAL A 66 -3.48 -9.50 -15.63
N SER A 67 -3.72 -9.31 -14.33
CA SER A 67 -3.18 -10.20 -13.30
C SER A 67 -4.28 -10.78 -12.42
N GLN A 68 -4.22 -12.08 -12.16
CA GLN A 68 -5.19 -12.81 -11.36
C GLN A 68 -4.51 -14.03 -10.69
N ALA A 69 -5.03 -14.46 -9.54
CA ALA A 69 -4.47 -15.58 -8.77
C ALA A 69 -4.73 -16.94 -9.44
N GLY A 70 -3.93 -17.27 -10.47
CA GLY A 70 -3.92 -18.59 -11.11
C GLY A 70 -5.16 -18.94 -11.97
N VAL A 71 -5.93 -17.94 -12.38
CA VAL A 71 -7.13 -18.13 -13.23
C VAL A 71 -6.95 -17.40 -14.55
N LEU A 72 -7.28 -18.04 -15.67
CA LEU A 72 -7.30 -17.42 -16.99
C LEU A 72 -8.19 -16.16 -16.98
N PRO A 73 -7.81 -15.08 -17.69
CA PRO A 73 -8.63 -13.88 -17.78
C PRO A 73 -10.06 -14.17 -18.31
N PRO A 74 -11.09 -13.44 -17.84
CA PRO A 74 -12.46 -13.63 -18.31
C PRO A 74 -12.60 -13.37 -19.82
N GLY A 75 -13.16 -14.33 -20.55
CA GLY A 75 -13.41 -14.21 -22.00
C GLY A 75 -12.39 -14.92 -22.90
N ASP A 76 -11.43 -15.65 -22.32
CA ASP A 76 -10.54 -16.54 -23.07
C ASP A 76 -11.24 -17.88 -23.37
N ASP A 77 -11.47 -18.17 -24.65
CA ASP A 77 -11.98 -19.44 -25.17
C ASP A 77 -10.86 -20.44 -25.51
N GLY A 78 -9.60 -20.08 -25.21
CA GLY A 78 -8.42 -20.84 -25.59
C GLY A 78 -7.90 -20.51 -26.99
N ALA A 79 -8.43 -19.47 -27.66
CA ALA A 79 -8.04 -19.08 -29.02
C ALA A 79 -6.72 -18.27 -29.09
N GLY A 80 -5.96 -18.17 -28.00
CA GLY A 80 -4.62 -17.57 -28.02
C GLY A 80 -4.58 -16.03 -27.91
N ARG A 81 -5.64 -15.41 -27.38
CA ARG A 81 -5.72 -13.96 -27.14
C ARG A 81 -4.76 -13.46 -26.05
N TYR A 82 -4.45 -14.30 -25.06
CA TYR A 82 -3.65 -13.91 -23.90
C TYR A 82 -2.28 -14.58 -23.93
N LEU A 83 -1.24 -13.77 -23.75
CA LEU A 83 0.13 -14.25 -23.64
C LEU A 83 0.56 -14.22 -22.16
N GLN A 84 0.80 -15.38 -21.57
CA GLN A 84 1.21 -15.48 -20.17
C GLN A 84 2.62 -14.87 -19.97
N VAL A 85 2.71 -13.89 -19.07
CA VAL A 85 3.98 -13.25 -18.71
C VAL A 85 4.77 -14.19 -17.81
N GLN A 86 5.99 -14.54 -18.24
CA GLN A 86 6.89 -15.41 -17.49
C GLN A 86 7.76 -14.58 -16.54
N PRO A 87 7.68 -14.81 -15.20
CA PRO A 87 8.52 -14.10 -14.25
C PRO A 87 10.00 -14.33 -14.52
N ARG A 88 10.78 -13.26 -14.44
CA ARG A 88 12.24 -13.32 -14.55
C ARG A 88 12.81 -14.07 -13.36
N SER A 89 13.68 -15.04 -13.62
CA SER A 89 14.28 -15.85 -12.54
C SER A 89 15.14 -15.00 -11.58
N SER A 90 15.25 -15.42 -10.33
CA SER A 90 16.15 -14.75 -9.37
C SER A 90 17.63 -14.85 -9.78
N ARG A 91 18.01 -15.83 -10.62
CA ARG A 91 19.37 -15.93 -11.19
C ARG A 91 19.65 -14.78 -12.15
N GLU A 92 18.66 -14.44 -12.96
CA GLU A 92 18.73 -13.31 -13.88
C GLU A 92 18.85 -11.98 -13.14
N GLY A 93 18.04 -11.77 -12.09
CA GLY A 93 18.19 -10.60 -11.23
C GLY A 93 19.58 -10.50 -10.57
N TYR A 94 20.20 -11.64 -10.25
CA TYR A 94 21.56 -11.69 -9.71
C TYR A 94 22.60 -11.29 -10.75
N ARG A 95 22.46 -11.76 -12.00
CA ARG A 95 23.33 -11.36 -13.12
C ARG A 95 23.26 -9.86 -13.39
N THR A 96 22.08 -9.24 -13.31
CA THR A 96 21.95 -7.78 -13.43
C THR A 96 22.71 -7.05 -12.31
N MET A 97 22.68 -7.54 -11.06
CA MET A 97 23.51 -6.97 -9.99
C MET A 97 25.02 -7.11 -10.29
N GLN A 98 25.45 -8.24 -10.85
CA GLN A 98 26.86 -8.45 -11.24
C GLN A 98 27.29 -7.53 -12.38
N ARG A 99 26.49 -7.42 -13.46
CA ARG A 99 26.80 -6.51 -14.57
C ARG A 99 26.89 -5.05 -14.10
N PHE A 100 26.00 -4.64 -13.20
CA PHE A 100 26.05 -3.30 -12.65
C PHE A 100 27.35 -3.05 -11.86
N LEU A 101 27.85 -4.05 -11.12
CA LEU A 101 29.13 -3.94 -10.39
C LEU A 101 30.31 -3.62 -11.33
N ASP A 102 30.29 -4.17 -12.54
CA ASP A 102 31.33 -3.93 -13.54
C ASP A 102 31.34 -2.46 -14.02
N GLU A 103 30.18 -1.79 -13.99
CA GLU A 103 30.01 -0.37 -14.36
C GLU A 103 30.24 0.62 -13.20
N VAL A 104 30.40 0.14 -11.97
CA VAL A 104 30.66 1.00 -10.80
C VAL A 104 32.12 1.43 -10.81
N GLU A 105 32.41 2.67 -11.16
CA GLU A 105 33.79 3.18 -11.26
C GLU A 105 34.49 3.31 -9.89
N ASP A 106 33.75 3.64 -8.84
CA ASP A 106 34.28 3.80 -7.48
C ASP A 106 34.71 2.45 -6.89
N PRO A 107 36.02 2.22 -6.64
CA PRO A 107 36.52 0.96 -6.11
C PRO A 107 35.94 0.62 -4.72
N GLN A 108 35.68 1.62 -3.88
CA GLN A 108 35.17 1.41 -2.52
C GLN A 108 33.70 1.00 -2.55
N ALA A 109 32.88 1.67 -3.38
CA ALA A 109 31.49 1.30 -3.57
C ALA A 109 31.36 -0.08 -4.23
N ARG A 110 32.21 -0.38 -5.22
CA ARG A 110 32.25 -1.67 -5.91
C ARG A 110 32.57 -2.81 -4.95
N GLU A 111 33.62 -2.68 -4.13
CA GLU A 111 34.00 -3.70 -3.14
C GLU A 111 32.87 -3.97 -2.14
N LYS A 112 32.27 -2.90 -1.63
CA LYS A 112 31.17 -2.98 -0.66
C LYS A 112 29.93 -3.66 -1.23
N LEU A 113 29.52 -3.30 -2.44
CA LEU A 113 28.38 -3.92 -3.13
C LEU A 113 28.67 -5.37 -3.49
N ALA A 114 29.88 -5.69 -3.96
CA ALA A 114 30.29 -7.06 -4.28
C ALA A 114 30.21 -7.99 -3.05
N ALA A 115 30.62 -7.51 -1.88
CA ALA A 115 30.52 -8.27 -0.63
C ALA A 115 29.08 -8.65 -0.26
N THR A 116 28.08 -7.86 -0.69
CA THR A 116 26.66 -8.16 -0.40
C THR A 116 26.11 -9.34 -1.21
N LEU A 117 26.72 -9.65 -2.36
CA LEU A 117 26.26 -10.67 -3.29
C LEU A 117 26.56 -12.11 -2.82
N VAL A 118 27.26 -12.28 -1.70
CA VAL A 118 27.58 -13.60 -1.14
C VAL A 118 26.55 -13.99 -0.07
N GLY A 119 25.91 -15.16 -0.21
CA GLY A 119 25.01 -15.75 0.80
C GLY A 119 23.53 -15.39 0.67
N LYS A 120 22.67 -16.02 1.50
CA LYS A 120 21.20 -15.89 1.44
C LYS A 120 20.74 -14.44 1.64
N GLY A 121 19.91 -13.89 0.75
CA GLY A 121 19.38 -12.52 0.87
C GLY A 121 20.22 -11.45 0.16
N ALA A 122 21.02 -11.83 -0.84
CA ALA A 122 21.87 -10.94 -1.63
C ALA A 122 21.11 -9.70 -2.17
N PHE A 123 19.92 -9.88 -2.73
CA PHE A 123 19.10 -8.78 -3.25
C PHE A 123 18.77 -7.70 -2.22
N ARG A 124 18.44 -8.12 -0.99
CA ARG A 124 18.11 -7.18 0.09
C ARG A 124 19.35 -6.41 0.52
N ARG A 125 20.44 -7.13 0.82
CA ARG A 125 21.70 -6.50 1.24
C ARG A 125 22.29 -5.58 0.18
N PHE A 126 22.19 -5.95 -1.10
CA PHE A 126 22.65 -5.11 -2.20
C PHE A 126 21.87 -3.80 -2.27
N LYS A 127 20.54 -3.85 -2.16
CA LYS A 127 19.68 -2.66 -2.07
C LYS A 127 19.98 -1.83 -0.82
N ASP A 128 20.21 -2.48 0.32
CA ASP A 128 20.53 -1.81 1.58
C ASP A 128 21.89 -1.07 1.46
N ALA A 129 22.90 -1.68 0.83
CA ALA A 129 24.20 -1.06 0.60
C ALA A 129 24.14 0.11 -0.38
N LEU A 130 23.25 0.08 -1.38
CA LEU A 130 23.03 1.20 -2.30
C LEU A 130 22.48 2.45 -1.61
N ILE A 131 21.85 2.34 -0.43
CA ILE A 131 21.34 3.50 0.32
C ILE A 131 22.48 4.46 0.67
N GLU A 132 23.68 3.94 0.90
CA GLU A 132 24.86 4.73 1.24
C GLU A 132 25.45 5.49 0.05
N PHE A 133 25.00 5.19 -1.18
CA PHE A 133 25.52 5.77 -2.42
C PHE A 133 24.35 6.28 -3.27
N SER A 134 23.83 7.47 -2.97
CA SER A 134 22.60 8.01 -3.58
C SER A 134 22.65 8.10 -5.12
N GLU A 135 23.76 8.57 -5.69
CA GLU A 135 23.98 8.63 -7.15
C GLU A 135 24.03 7.23 -7.76
N LEU A 136 24.74 6.31 -7.10
CA LEU A 136 24.88 4.93 -7.56
C LEU A 136 23.56 4.17 -7.47
N ARG A 137 22.72 4.50 -6.49
CA ARG A 137 21.36 3.99 -6.35
C ARG A 137 20.48 4.43 -7.52
N GLN A 138 20.52 5.70 -7.91
CA GLN A 138 19.76 6.18 -9.07
C GLN A 138 20.24 5.49 -10.35
N ARG A 139 21.57 5.41 -10.55
CA ARG A 139 22.18 4.67 -11.65
C ARG A 139 21.77 3.19 -11.66
N TRP A 140 21.74 2.54 -10.50
CA TRP A 140 21.29 1.15 -10.38
C TRP A 140 19.85 0.97 -10.85
N PHE A 141 18.93 1.83 -10.45
CA PHE A 141 17.54 1.72 -10.86
C PHE A 141 17.36 1.99 -12.35
N ALA A 142 18.03 3.01 -12.91
CA ALA A 142 18.01 3.26 -14.34
C ALA A 142 18.61 2.09 -15.13
N PHE A 143 19.73 1.54 -14.69
CA PHE A 143 20.37 0.36 -15.28
C PHE A 143 19.47 -0.87 -15.25
N LYS A 144 18.89 -1.15 -14.08
CA LYS A 144 17.98 -2.28 -13.87
C LYS A 144 16.72 -2.15 -14.74
N ASP A 145 16.14 -0.96 -14.82
CA ASP A 145 14.97 -0.69 -15.65
C ASP A 145 15.27 -0.89 -17.14
N ALA A 146 16.41 -0.38 -17.60
CA ALA A 146 16.87 -0.56 -18.97
C ALA A 146 17.03 -2.05 -19.31
N GLU A 147 17.61 -2.83 -18.40
CA GLU A 147 17.76 -4.29 -18.55
C GLU A 147 16.42 -5.04 -18.55
N VAL A 148 15.47 -4.63 -17.71
CA VAL A 148 14.13 -5.22 -17.66
C VAL A 148 13.37 -4.89 -18.95
N PHE A 149 13.45 -3.65 -19.44
CA PHE A 149 12.82 -3.27 -20.71
C PHE A 149 13.45 -3.95 -21.93
N ALA A 150 14.77 -4.13 -21.93
CA ALA A 150 15.46 -4.92 -22.95
C ALA A 150 14.97 -6.37 -22.96
N TYR A 151 14.86 -6.98 -21.77
CA TYR A 151 14.31 -8.33 -21.63
C TYR A 151 12.85 -8.42 -22.11
N ILE A 152 11.99 -7.47 -21.76
CA ILE A 152 10.59 -7.44 -22.22
C ILE A 152 10.53 -7.33 -23.75
N ARG A 153 11.37 -6.49 -24.35
CA ARG A 153 11.42 -6.33 -25.81
C ARG A 153 11.82 -7.63 -26.50
N GLU A 154 12.82 -8.33 -25.97
CA GLU A 154 13.23 -9.64 -26.48
C GLU A 154 12.10 -10.68 -26.32
N TRP A 155 11.47 -10.73 -25.14
CA TRP A 155 10.36 -11.63 -24.85
C TRP A 155 9.16 -11.38 -25.77
N LEU A 156 8.77 -10.12 -26.02
CA LEU A 156 7.73 -9.77 -26.97
C LEU A 156 8.09 -10.28 -28.38
N GLY A 157 9.33 -10.04 -28.82
CA GLY A 157 9.82 -10.48 -30.12
C GLY A 157 9.82 -12.00 -30.31
N GLN A 158 10.21 -12.76 -29.28
CA GLN A 158 10.15 -14.23 -29.27
C GLN A 158 8.71 -14.77 -29.37
N ASN A 159 7.73 -14.00 -28.89
CA ASN A 159 6.31 -14.34 -28.98
C ASN A 159 5.61 -13.65 -30.17
N GLY A 160 6.36 -13.12 -31.13
CA GLY A 160 5.82 -12.55 -32.36
C GLY A 160 5.10 -11.21 -32.18
N VAL A 161 5.32 -10.50 -31.07
CA VAL A 161 4.72 -9.19 -30.78
C VAL A 161 5.75 -8.09 -31.01
N GLU A 162 5.36 -7.06 -31.76
CA GLU A 162 6.16 -5.86 -32.00
C GLU A 162 5.47 -4.64 -31.36
N PRO A 163 6.02 -4.06 -30.29
CA PRO A 163 5.39 -2.94 -29.61
C PRO A 163 5.41 -1.67 -30.49
N THR A 164 4.29 -0.95 -30.55
CA THR A 164 4.18 0.30 -31.34
C THR A 164 4.62 1.55 -30.58
N ASN A 165 4.88 1.43 -29.28
CA ASN A 165 5.34 2.50 -28.39
C ASN A 165 6.68 2.11 -27.73
N GLU A 166 7.52 3.10 -27.47
CA GLU A 166 8.81 2.91 -26.79
C GLU A 166 8.63 2.86 -25.26
N PRO A 167 9.50 2.13 -24.53
CA PRO A 167 9.52 2.17 -23.08
C PRO A 167 9.87 3.57 -22.57
N PRO A 168 9.41 3.96 -21.38
CA PRO A 168 9.76 5.24 -20.78
C PRO A 168 11.28 5.29 -20.54
N ASP A 169 11.88 6.48 -20.67
CA ASP A 169 13.31 6.68 -20.46
C ASP A 169 13.68 6.33 -19.00
N PRO A 170 14.51 5.30 -18.76
CA PRO A 170 14.94 4.89 -17.43
C PRO A 170 15.64 5.99 -16.63
N ALA A 171 16.32 6.94 -17.30
CA ALA A 171 17.05 8.02 -16.67
C ALA A 171 16.15 9.21 -16.31
N SER A 172 15.04 9.40 -17.05
CA SER A 172 14.03 10.43 -16.77
C SER A 172 13.14 10.12 -15.57
N ARG A 173 13.21 8.89 -15.04
CA ARG A 173 12.44 8.46 -13.88
C ARG A 173 12.99 9.07 -12.59
N GLU A 174 12.35 10.15 -12.13
CA GLU A 174 12.54 10.69 -10.79
C GLU A 174 11.91 9.73 -9.75
N ARG A 175 12.57 8.61 -9.50
CA ARG A 175 12.14 7.65 -8.47
C ARG A 175 12.61 8.16 -7.11
N THR A 176 11.74 8.87 -6.42
CA THR A 176 11.94 9.26 -5.03
C THR A 176 12.33 8.04 -4.20
N VAL A 177 13.42 8.19 -3.44
CA VAL A 177 13.86 7.18 -2.46
C VAL A 177 12.77 7.10 -1.39
N PRO A 178 12.23 5.91 -1.02
CA PRO A 178 11.60 5.77 0.29
C PRO A 178 12.74 5.93 1.30
N PRO A 179 12.79 7.00 2.12
CA PRO A 179 13.99 7.27 2.88
C PRO A 179 14.13 6.25 4.01
N ALA A 180 15.23 5.49 3.99
CA ALA A 180 15.81 4.97 5.21
C ALA A 180 16.39 6.15 6.01
N LEU A 181 16.13 6.12 7.32
CA LEU A 181 16.58 7.08 8.31
C LEU A 181 18.10 7.31 8.27
N SER A 182 18.58 8.40 7.68
CA SER A 182 19.82 9.06 8.13
C SER A 182 19.94 10.51 7.66
N ARG A 183 19.80 11.40 8.64
CA ARG A 183 20.33 12.79 8.76
C ARG A 183 20.98 13.40 7.51
N ILE A 184 20.31 14.36 6.87
CA ILE A 184 20.99 15.51 6.24
C ILE A 184 20.29 16.82 6.59
N SER A 185 21.07 17.66 7.26
CA SER A 185 21.28 19.09 7.05
C SER A 185 20.21 19.89 6.30
N ARG A 186 19.75 20.94 6.99
CA ARG A 186 19.04 22.10 6.45
C ARG A 186 19.81 22.71 5.29
N ARG A 187 19.21 22.82 4.11
CA ARG A 187 19.18 24.06 3.30
C ARG A 187 18.39 23.85 2.02
N GLY A 188 17.38 24.71 1.84
CA GLY A 188 16.86 25.06 0.51
C GLY A 188 15.68 24.24 0.02
N MET A 189 14.62 24.10 0.81
CA MET A 189 13.30 23.85 0.25
C MET A 189 12.34 24.88 0.83
N THR A 190 11.86 25.77 -0.03
CA THR A 190 10.79 26.72 0.27
C THR A 190 9.58 25.94 0.76
N PRO A 191 8.81 26.50 1.73
CA PRO A 191 7.64 25.81 2.23
C PRO A 191 6.63 25.70 1.09
N VAL A 192 6.10 24.50 0.84
CA VAL A 192 4.73 24.39 0.36
C VAL A 192 3.89 24.97 1.49
N THR A 193 3.72 26.29 1.42
CA THR A 193 2.78 27.01 2.23
C THR A 193 1.42 26.36 1.98
N ALA A 194 0.70 26.12 3.07
CA ALA A 194 -0.72 25.87 3.03
C ALA A 194 -1.36 27.05 2.28
N ALA A 195 -1.55 26.89 0.98
CA ALA A 195 -2.30 27.81 0.17
C ALA A 195 -3.76 27.35 0.23
N ALA A 196 -4.58 28.22 0.82
CA ALA A 196 -6.00 28.32 0.53
C ALA A 196 -6.20 28.56 -0.97
N SER A 197 -6.07 27.49 -1.76
CA SER A 197 -6.45 27.41 -3.17
C SER A 197 -7.72 26.59 -3.22
N GLY A 198 -8.73 27.07 -3.95
CA GLY A 198 -10.06 26.48 -4.04
C GLY A 198 -10.14 25.15 -4.81
N ASP A 199 -9.03 24.41 -4.88
CA ASP A 199 -8.98 23.10 -5.51
C ASP A 199 -9.34 22.02 -4.49
N GLU A 200 -10.27 21.17 -4.88
CA GLU A 200 -10.80 20.09 -4.05
C GLU A 200 -9.71 19.01 -3.81
N PRO A 201 -9.57 18.46 -2.59
CA PRO A 201 -8.54 17.46 -2.32
C PRO A 201 -8.66 16.25 -3.26
N ALA A 202 -7.53 15.69 -3.71
CA ALA A 202 -7.51 14.56 -4.64
C ALA A 202 -8.35 13.35 -4.17
N TRP A 203 -8.39 13.08 -2.86
CA TRP A 203 -9.23 12.03 -2.29
C TRP A 203 -10.72 12.30 -2.52
N ARG A 204 -11.14 13.56 -2.49
CA ARG A 204 -12.55 13.95 -2.61
C ARG A 204 -13.04 13.81 -4.04
N GLU A 205 -12.23 14.19 -5.03
CA GLU A 205 -12.50 13.92 -6.44
C GLU A 205 -12.64 12.42 -6.69
N ALA A 206 -11.70 11.63 -6.16
CA ALA A 206 -11.65 10.19 -6.35
C ALA A 206 -12.83 9.41 -5.73
N VAL A 207 -13.45 9.91 -4.66
CA VAL A 207 -14.59 9.24 -4.02
C VAL A 207 -15.95 9.69 -4.54
N ARG A 208 -16.02 10.84 -5.23
CA ARG A 208 -17.26 11.43 -5.74
C ARG A 208 -18.14 10.45 -6.53
N PRO A 209 -17.60 9.55 -7.39
CA PRO A 209 -18.43 8.57 -8.11
C PRO A 209 -19.17 7.57 -7.20
N TYR A 210 -18.75 7.45 -5.93
CA TYR A 210 -19.31 6.51 -4.96
C TYR A 210 -20.16 7.20 -3.87
N ASP A 211 -20.35 8.51 -3.93
CA ASP A 211 -21.18 9.24 -2.97
C ASP A 211 -22.62 8.71 -3.01
N ARG A 212 -23.10 8.17 -1.89
CA ARG A 212 -24.48 7.70 -1.73
C ARG A 212 -25.32 8.74 -0.97
N PRO A 213 -26.24 9.47 -1.63
CA PRO A 213 -27.01 10.53 -1.00
C PRO A 213 -27.96 10.02 0.10
N GLU A 214 -28.33 8.74 0.08
CA GLU A 214 -29.23 8.12 1.07
C GLU A 214 -28.56 7.80 2.41
N CYS A 215 -27.25 8.00 2.54
CA CYS A 215 -26.54 7.78 3.81
C CYS A 215 -26.84 8.93 4.79
N VAL A 216 -27.95 8.78 5.52
CA VAL A 216 -28.42 9.69 6.58
C VAL A 216 -27.54 9.53 7.82
N PHE A 217 -27.00 10.64 8.32
CA PHE A 217 -26.22 10.71 9.55
C PHE A 217 -27.10 11.10 10.74
N PHE A 218 -27.01 10.36 11.85
CA PHE A 218 -27.72 10.63 13.11
C PHE A 218 -26.70 10.96 14.21
N PRO A 219 -26.41 12.25 14.45
CA PRO A 219 -25.44 12.70 15.47
C PRO A 219 -25.68 12.08 16.86
N GLU A 220 -26.93 11.96 17.27
CA GLU A 220 -27.37 11.50 18.60
C GLU A 220 -27.10 10.01 18.82
N ARG A 221 -26.91 9.26 17.72
CA ARG A 221 -26.54 7.85 17.71
C ARG A 221 -25.16 7.64 17.11
N SER A 222 -24.30 8.66 17.18
CA SER A 222 -22.96 8.61 16.63
C SER A 222 -21.87 8.57 17.71
N ALA A 223 -20.71 8.03 17.35
CA ALA A 223 -19.49 8.16 18.15
C ALA A 223 -18.32 8.59 17.27
N LEU A 224 -17.43 9.40 17.83
CA LEU A 224 -16.14 9.70 17.22
C LEU A 224 -15.09 8.73 17.76
N LEU A 225 -14.45 7.98 16.87
CA LEU A 225 -13.33 7.09 17.16
C LEU A 225 -12.03 7.72 16.65
N VAL A 226 -11.19 8.17 17.58
CA VAL A 226 -9.87 8.76 17.32
C VAL A 226 -8.81 7.67 17.44
N ILE A 227 -8.26 7.24 16.31
CA ILE A 227 -7.38 6.08 16.22
C ILE A 227 -5.92 6.50 16.36
N ASP A 228 -5.25 5.94 17.37
CA ASP A 228 -3.80 5.88 17.55
C ASP A 228 -3.07 7.22 17.38
N MET A 229 -3.65 8.32 17.90
CA MET A 229 -3.00 9.65 17.95
C MET A 229 -1.91 9.70 19.04
N GLN A 230 -1.01 8.72 18.99
CA GLN A 230 0.08 8.48 19.91
C GLN A 230 1.35 9.21 19.48
N ARG A 231 2.20 9.58 20.44
CA ARG A 231 3.46 10.31 20.25
C ARG A 231 4.30 9.75 19.12
N THR A 232 4.42 8.42 19.03
CA THR A 232 5.21 7.76 17.98
C THR A 232 4.81 8.15 16.57
N PHE A 233 3.53 8.48 16.31
CA PHE A 233 3.02 8.79 14.98
C PHE A 233 2.85 10.29 14.73
N VAL A 234 2.50 11.08 15.75
CA VAL A 234 2.04 12.47 15.55
C VAL A 234 2.97 13.53 16.13
N HIS A 235 3.97 13.13 16.93
CA HIS A 235 4.97 14.04 17.47
C HIS A 235 6.26 13.97 16.64
N GLU A 236 6.93 15.12 16.39
CA GLU A 236 8.10 15.19 15.51
C GLU A 236 9.26 14.29 15.93
N GLU A 237 9.40 14.07 17.24
CA GLU A 237 10.40 13.19 17.84
C GLU A 237 9.94 11.72 17.98
N GLY A 238 8.72 11.40 17.55
CA GLY A 238 8.17 10.06 17.59
C GLY A 238 8.88 9.12 16.61
N ARG A 239 9.09 7.87 17.01
CA ARG A 239 9.84 6.87 16.22
C ARG A 239 9.27 6.64 14.82
N ASN A 240 7.95 6.73 14.67
CA ASN A 240 7.22 6.48 13.42
C ASN A 240 6.49 7.74 12.95
N PHE A 241 7.07 8.92 13.19
CA PHE A 241 6.42 10.20 12.94
C PHE A 241 5.93 10.31 11.49
N LEU A 242 4.68 10.73 11.32
CA LEU A 242 4.00 10.91 10.05
C LEU A 242 3.92 12.41 9.73
N PRO A 243 4.74 12.96 8.83
CA PRO A 243 4.69 14.39 8.51
C PRO A 243 3.31 14.87 8.06
N LEU A 244 2.56 14.03 7.35
CA LEU A 244 1.19 14.31 6.89
C LEU A 244 0.16 14.36 8.04
N SER A 245 0.51 13.95 9.25
CA SER A 245 -0.35 14.16 10.42
C SER A 245 -0.37 15.62 10.87
N ARG A 246 0.66 16.44 10.55
CA ARG A 246 0.73 17.85 10.96
C ARG A 246 -0.46 18.69 10.45
N PRO A 247 -0.81 18.69 9.16
CA PRO A 247 -1.98 19.42 8.67
C PRO A 247 -3.32 18.76 9.05
N MET A 248 -3.33 17.43 9.25
CA MET A 248 -4.55 16.68 9.58
C MET A 248 -4.97 16.85 11.06
N ALA A 249 -4.02 16.81 11.99
CA ALA A 249 -4.31 16.80 13.42
C ALA A 249 -5.13 18.01 13.90
N PRO A 250 -4.85 19.27 13.49
CA PRO A 250 -5.69 20.40 13.87
C PRO A 250 -7.14 20.28 13.38
N ARG A 251 -7.38 19.70 12.21
CA ARG A 251 -8.74 19.47 11.69
C ARG A 251 -9.47 18.43 12.53
N LEU A 252 -8.84 17.29 12.79
CA LEU A 252 -9.42 16.25 13.64
C LEU A 252 -9.67 16.77 15.08
N ALA A 253 -8.79 17.62 15.60
CA ALA A 253 -8.96 18.27 16.90
C ALA A 253 -10.17 19.21 16.94
N ALA A 254 -10.42 19.96 15.86
CA ALA A 254 -11.62 20.80 15.75
C ALA A 254 -12.91 19.96 15.79
N LEU A 255 -12.92 18.82 15.09
CA LEU A 255 -14.03 17.87 15.13
C LEU A 255 -14.23 17.29 16.54
N LEU A 256 -13.14 16.87 17.19
CA LEU A 256 -13.14 16.36 18.56
C LEU A 256 -13.74 17.39 19.54
N ALA A 257 -13.34 18.66 19.44
CA ALA A 257 -13.88 19.72 20.27
C ALA A 257 -15.40 19.87 20.11
N GLN A 258 -15.91 19.74 18.88
CA GLN A 258 -17.35 19.85 18.59
C GLN A 258 -18.16 18.63 19.08
N TRP A 259 -17.56 17.43 19.09
CA TRP A 259 -18.14 16.24 19.73
C TRP A 259 -18.25 16.43 21.25
N ARG A 260 -17.16 16.91 21.88
CA ARG A 260 -17.11 17.20 23.32
C ARG A 260 -18.12 18.28 23.74
N GLU A 261 -18.22 19.36 22.98
CA GLU A 261 -19.17 20.46 23.24
C GLU A 261 -20.62 19.96 23.26
N ARG A 262 -20.96 19.00 22.40
CA ARG A 262 -22.29 18.38 22.31
C ARG A 262 -22.47 17.19 23.25
N ARG A 263 -21.45 16.84 24.04
CA ARG A 263 -21.42 15.66 24.92
C ARG A 263 -21.74 14.36 24.17
N LEU A 264 -21.32 14.27 22.92
CA LEU A 264 -21.45 13.06 22.11
C LEU A 264 -20.33 12.07 22.48
N PRO A 265 -20.55 10.75 22.31
CA PRO A 265 -19.54 9.75 22.62
C PRO A 265 -18.22 9.94 21.87
N VAL A 266 -17.11 9.95 22.61
CA VAL A 266 -15.74 9.97 22.07
C VAL A 266 -14.96 8.78 22.61
N LEU A 267 -14.30 8.06 21.70
CA LEU A 267 -13.49 6.89 21.95
C LEU A 267 -12.10 7.10 21.35
N PHE A 268 -11.08 6.67 22.07
CA PHE A 268 -9.70 6.67 21.59
C PHE A 268 -9.18 5.25 21.47
N THR A 269 -8.20 5.04 20.60
CA THR A 269 -7.40 3.81 20.64
C THR A 269 -5.96 4.09 21.00
N ARG A 270 -5.32 3.10 21.64
CA ARG A 270 -3.86 3.02 21.75
C ARG A 270 -3.40 1.67 21.23
N HIS A 271 -2.60 1.69 20.17
CA HIS A 271 -1.89 0.51 19.70
C HIS A 271 -0.66 0.29 20.56
N VAL A 272 -0.70 -0.76 21.39
CA VAL A 272 0.42 -1.14 22.24
C VAL A 272 0.52 -2.66 22.36
N HIS A 273 1.73 -3.09 22.66
CA HIS A 273 2.08 -4.47 22.95
C HIS A 273 2.60 -4.56 24.37
N ARG A 274 2.15 -5.57 25.14
CA ARG A 274 2.73 -5.85 26.45
C ARG A 274 4.15 -6.36 26.29
N ARG A 275 4.29 -7.35 25.39
CA ARG A 275 5.56 -8.01 25.03
C ARG A 275 5.48 -8.50 23.59
N ALA A 276 6.49 -8.16 22.79
CA ALA A 276 6.50 -8.47 21.35
C ALA A 276 6.39 -9.98 21.05
N GLU A 277 6.90 -10.82 21.94
CA GLU A 277 6.89 -12.28 21.80
C GLU A 277 5.52 -12.89 22.15
N GLU A 278 4.74 -12.25 23.02
CA GLU A 278 3.46 -12.79 23.53
C GLU A 278 2.29 -12.35 22.67
N ASP A 279 2.21 -11.06 22.35
CA ASP A 279 1.05 -10.48 21.67
C ASP A 279 1.40 -9.86 20.31
N GLY A 280 2.66 -9.89 19.86
CA GLY A 280 3.09 -9.30 18.58
C GLY A 280 2.64 -10.05 17.33
N GLY A 281 2.59 -11.39 17.39
CA GLY A 281 2.07 -12.22 16.29
C GLY A 281 2.68 -11.92 14.92
N ALA A 282 1.84 -11.69 13.91
CA ALA A 282 2.32 -11.32 12.57
C ALA A 282 2.98 -9.93 12.54
N LEU A 283 2.56 -9.01 13.41
CA LEU A 283 3.12 -7.66 13.46
C LEU A 283 4.58 -7.68 13.92
N SER A 284 4.97 -8.55 14.87
CA SER A 284 6.38 -8.65 15.29
C SER A 284 7.29 -9.24 14.21
N ARG A 285 6.74 -10.03 13.29
CA ARG A 285 7.49 -10.53 12.13
C ARG A 285 7.58 -9.51 10.98
N TRP A 286 6.58 -8.65 10.87
CA TRP A 286 6.46 -7.67 9.79
C TRP A 286 7.19 -6.36 10.09
N TRP A 287 7.10 -5.89 11.34
CA TRP A 287 7.69 -4.62 11.77
C TRP A 287 8.96 -4.84 12.57
N ASN A 288 9.97 -4.01 12.33
CA ASN A 288 11.27 -4.07 13.02
C ASN A 288 11.17 -3.75 14.52
N SER A 289 10.13 -3.03 14.94
CA SER A 289 9.90 -2.68 16.33
C SER A 289 8.41 -2.46 16.57
N LEU A 290 7.91 -3.01 17.66
CA LEU A 290 6.56 -2.75 18.14
C LEU A 290 6.54 -1.65 19.18
N ILE A 291 5.39 -0.99 19.32
CA ILE A 291 5.15 0.01 20.37
C ILE A 291 4.82 -0.74 21.65
N LEU A 292 5.75 -0.73 22.61
CA LEU A 292 5.50 -1.35 23.91
C LEU A 292 4.68 -0.42 24.81
N GLU A 293 3.81 -0.98 25.64
CA GLU A 293 2.91 -0.21 26.51
C GLU A 293 3.65 0.74 27.48
N ARG A 294 4.89 0.37 27.85
CA ARG A 294 5.74 1.16 28.76
C ARG A 294 6.59 2.21 28.03
N ASP A 295 6.58 2.24 26.70
CA ASP A 295 7.35 3.21 25.92
C ASP A 295 6.66 4.59 26.01
N PRO A 296 7.38 5.70 26.30
CA PRO A 296 6.85 7.05 26.18
C PRO A 296 6.19 7.35 24.82
N ASP A 297 6.68 6.72 23.75
CA ASP A 297 6.12 6.85 22.41
C ASP A 297 4.70 6.29 22.27
N SER A 298 4.27 5.47 23.24
CA SER A 298 2.93 4.88 23.29
C SER A 298 1.84 5.82 23.81
N LEU A 299 2.21 6.98 24.37
CA LEU A 299 1.26 7.90 25.00
C LEU A 299 0.46 8.65 23.93
N LEU A 300 -0.82 8.89 24.18
CA LEU A 300 -1.62 9.83 23.38
C LEU A 300 -1.06 11.25 23.55
N CYS A 301 -1.07 12.03 22.47
CA CYS A 301 -0.58 13.41 22.48
C CYS A 301 -1.72 14.42 22.47
N GLU A 302 -1.47 15.58 23.08
CA GLU A 302 -2.36 16.74 22.97
C GLU A 302 -2.62 17.10 21.50
N PRO A 303 -3.87 17.50 21.13
CA PRO A 303 -5.07 17.63 21.97
C PRO A 303 -5.89 16.33 22.14
N PHE A 304 -5.36 15.19 21.73
CA PHE A 304 -6.04 13.88 21.71
C PHE A 304 -5.87 13.08 23.01
N VAL A 305 -5.76 13.79 24.13
CA VAL A 305 -5.76 13.18 25.46
C VAL A 305 -7.21 13.03 25.92
N PRO A 306 -7.64 11.84 26.39
CA PRO A 306 -9.01 11.62 26.86
C PRO A 306 -9.30 12.46 28.10
N ILE A 307 -10.51 13.01 28.16
CA ILE A 307 -11.06 13.66 29.36
C ILE A 307 -11.96 12.72 30.14
N GLU A 308 -12.47 13.16 31.29
CA GLU A 308 -13.40 12.38 32.10
C GLU A 308 -14.63 11.93 31.30
N GLY A 309 -14.97 10.65 31.40
CA GLY A 309 -16.07 10.02 30.65
C GLY A 309 -15.69 9.48 29.27
N GLU A 310 -14.53 9.84 28.72
CA GLU A 310 -14.04 9.29 27.45
C GLU A 310 -13.26 7.99 27.68
N ARG A 311 -13.37 7.05 26.73
CA ARG A 311 -12.81 5.70 26.88
C ARG A 311 -11.65 5.50 25.92
N VAL A 312 -10.55 4.92 26.43
CA VAL A 312 -9.42 4.44 25.64
C VAL A 312 -9.50 2.93 25.47
N ILE A 313 -9.52 2.47 24.23
CA ILE A 313 -9.45 1.05 23.85
C ILE A 313 -7.99 0.71 23.57
N VAL A 314 -7.44 -0.18 24.38
CA VAL A 314 -6.07 -0.70 24.18
C VAL A 314 -6.13 -1.87 23.21
N LYS A 315 -5.39 -1.79 22.11
CA LYS A 315 -5.36 -2.81 21.06
C LYS A 315 -3.94 -3.22 20.69
N SER A 316 -3.77 -4.49 20.30
CA SER A 316 -2.49 -5.04 19.80
C SER A 316 -2.57 -5.44 18.31
N ARG A 317 -3.69 -5.12 17.65
CA ARG A 317 -3.97 -5.40 16.24
C ARG A 317 -4.37 -4.10 15.53
N TYR A 318 -4.38 -4.11 14.20
CA TYR A 318 -4.81 -2.94 13.44
C TYR A 318 -6.28 -2.60 13.70
N SER A 319 -7.16 -3.60 13.59
CA SER A 319 -8.57 -3.44 13.96
C SER A 319 -8.70 -3.10 15.45
N ALA A 320 -9.47 -2.05 15.73
CA ALA A 320 -9.87 -1.69 17.07
C ALA A 320 -10.94 -2.62 17.67
N PHE A 321 -11.50 -3.57 16.89
CA PHE A 321 -12.45 -4.59 17.36
C PHE A 321 -11.75 -5.90 17.75
N ALA A 322 -10.65 -6.24 17.09
CA ALA A 322 -10.00 -7.54 17.24
C ALA A 322 -9.39 -7.73 18.63
N GLY A 323 -10.07 -8.52 19.48
CA GLY A 323 -9.62 -8.83 20.83
C GLY A 323 -9.76 -7.68 21.82
N THR A 324 -10.71 -6.76 21.58
CA THR A 324 -10.98 -5.60 22.45
C THR A 324 -12.45 -5.56 22.87
N GLU A 325 -12.79 -4.62 23.76
CA GLU A 325 -14.15 -4.33 24.18
C GLU A 325 -14.93 -3.36 23.27
N LEU A 326 -14.35 -2.87 22.17
CA LEU A 326 -14.93 -1.78 21.38
C LEU A 326 -16.36 -2.07 20.92
N LEU A 327 -16.63 -3.30 20.43
CA LEU A 327 -17.97 -3.70 19.99
C LEU A 327 -19.00 -3.51 21.11
N TRP A 328 -18.69 -4.01 22.30
CA TRP A 328 -19.57 -3.94 23.46
C TRP A 328 -19.78 -2.50 23.92
N VAL A 329 -18.72 -1.69 23.93
CA VAL A 329 -18.81 -0.26 24.28
C VAL A 329 -19.73 0.48 23.31
N LEU A 330 -19.54 0.32 22.00
CA LEU A 330 -20.36 0.97 20.98
C LEU A 330 -21.84 0.55 21.08
N ARG A 331 -22.11 -0.74 21.32
CA ARG A 331 -23.49 -1.24 21.48
C ARG A 331 -24.16 -0.73 22.75
N ASN A 332 -23.45 -0.68 23.88
CA ASN A 332 -23.99 -0.13 25.12
C ASN A 332 -24.29 1.37 25.01
N LEU A 333 -23.51 2.10 24.20
CA LEU A 333 -23.75 3.50 23.87
C LEU A 333 -24.82 3.69 22.79
N SER A 334 -25.46 2.61 22.32
CA SER A 334 -26.48 2.62 21.25
C SER A 334 -26.02 3.28 19.94
N VAL A 335 -24.70 3.22 19.69
CA VAL A 335 -24.08 3.80 18.49
C VAL A 335 -24.55 3.04 17.26
N ARG A 336 -24.92 3.81 16.25
CA ARG A 336 -25.21 3.36 14.88
C ARG A 336 -24.16 3.89 13.91
N ASP A 337 -23.75 5.14 14.08
CA ASP A 337 -22.89 5.85 13.14
C ASP A 337 -21.50 6.04 13.76
N LEU A 338 -20.49 5.40 13.18
CA LEU A 338 -19.12 5.49 13.66
C LEU A 338 -18.31 6.42 12.76
N VAL A 339 -17.89 7.54 13.32
CA VAL A 339 -17.00 8.50 12.65
C VAL A 339 -15.55 8.13 12.98
N ILE A 340 -14.73 7.89 11.97
CA ILE A 340 -13.36 7.39 12.13
C ILE A 340 -12.36 8.42 11.64
N GLY A 341 -11.44 8.80 12.53
CA GLY A 341 -10.28 9.64 12.24
C GLY A 341 -9.02 9.14 12.93
N GLY A 342 -7.86 9.67 12.58
CA GLY A 342 -6.57 9.33 13.18
C GLY A 342 -5.59 8.67 12.22
N VAL A 343 -4.75 7.74 12.72
CA VAL A 343 -3.66 7.15 11.94
C VAL A 343 -3.52 5.64 12.16
N LEU A 344 -3.01 4.86 11.21
CA LEU A 344 -2.75 5.23 9.81
C LEU A 344 -3.98 4.96 8.96
N THR A 345 -4.22 5.80 7.95
CA THR A 345 -5.36 5.68 7.03
C THR A 345 -5.55 4.25 6.52
N ASN A 346 -4.51 3.67 5.89
CA ASN A 346 -4.55 2.37 5.22
C ASN A 346 -4.30 1.15 6.12
N LEU A 347 -4.02 1.36 7.41
CA LEU A 347 -3.79 0.27 8.38
C LEU A 347 -4.88 0.28 9.45
N CYS A 348 -4.62 0.88 10.60
CA CYS A 348 -5.53 0.86 11.75
C CYS A 348 -6.89 1.48 11.43
N CYS A 349 -6.93 2.60 10.70
CA CYS A 349 -8.18 3.26 10.35
C CYS A 349 -9.00 2.41 9.35
N GLU A 350 -8.42 1.99 8.23
CA GLU A 350 -9.11 1.18 7.22
C GLU A 350 -9.56 -0.17 7.76
N THR A 351 -8.70 -0.88 8.50
CA THR A 351 -9.05 -2.18 9.07
C THR A 351 -10.22 -2.03 10.06
N THR A 352 -10.19 -1.00 10.91
CA THR A 352 -11.28 -0.71 11.85
C THR A 352 -12.56 -0.30 11.12
N ALA A 353 -12.47 0.46 10.03
CA ALA A 353 -13.61 0.84 9.21
C ALA A 353 -14.30 -0.38 8.57
N ARG A 354 -13.51 -1.29 7.99
CA ARG A 354 -14.03 -2.55 7.43
C ARG A 354 -14.66 -3.41 8.51
N ASP A 355 -14.04 -3.52 9.68
CA ASP A 355 -14.58 -4.27 10.81
C ASP A 355 -15.86 -3.63 11.36
N ALA A 356 -15.95 -2.31 11.42
CA ALA A 356 -17.16 -1.60 11.82
C ALA A 356 -18.32 -1.89 10.86
N PHE A 357 -18.05 -1.86 9.55
CA PHE A 357 -19.05 -2.17 8.52
C PHE A 357 -19.60 -3.59 8.66
N VAL A 358 -18.75 -4.61 8.80
CA VAL A 358 -19.21 -6.00 8.96
C VAL A 358 -19.86 -6.27 10.32
N ASN A 359 -19.70 -5.37 11.28
CA ASN A 359 -20.41 -5.37 12.55
C ASN A 359 -21.65 -4.44 12.52
N ASP A 360 -22.22 -4.14 11.36
CA ASP A 360 -23.46 -3.38 11.17
C ASP A 360 -23.44 -1.94 11.74
N PHE A 361 -22.29 -1.26 11.69
CA PHE A 361 -22.21 0.19 11.92
C PHE A 361 -22.18 0.93 10.58
N ASN A 362 -22.84 2.10 10.53
CA ASN A 362 -22.62 3.02 9.42
C ASN A 362 -21.29 3.72 9.61
N VAL A 363 -20.40 3.56 8.64
CA VAL A 363 -19.05 4.11 8.71
C VAL A 363 -19.00 5.47 8.01
N PHE A 364 -18.50 6.47 8.75
CA PHE A 364 -18.17 7.79 8.24
C PHE A 364 -16.67 7.99 8.41
N PHE A 365 -15.92 7.85 7.33
CA PHE A 365 -14.46 7.89 7.32
C PHE A 365 -13.96 9.27 6.93
N LEU A 366 -13.06 9.86 7.73
CA LEU A 366 -12.59 11.23 7.48
C LEU A 366 -11.40 11.24 6.51
N GLY A 367 -11.64 11.68 5.27
CA GLY A 367 -10.60 11.79 4.24
C GLY A 367 -9.49 12.75 4.66
N ASP A 368 -9.83 13.95 5.13
CA ASP A 368 -8.85 14.92 5.65
C ASP A 368 -8.68 14.90 7.18
N GLY A 369 -9.29 13.90 7.84
CA GLY A 369 -9.13 13.61 9.27
C GLY A 369 -8.33 12.31 9.53
N THR A 370 -7.71 11.74 8.49
CA THR A 370 -6.77 10.63 8.61
C THR A 370 -5.46 10.92 7.88
N ALA A 371 -4.38 10.25 8.28
CA ALA A 371 -3.09 10.38 7.59
C ALA A 371 -2.40 9.03 7.36
N ALA A 372 -1.70 8.93 6.24
CA ALA A 372 -0.83 7.80 5.87
C ALA A 372 0.60 8.33 5.65
N PRO A 373 1.62 7.46 5.61
CA PRO A 373 2.97 7.86 5.22
C PRO A 373 3.09 8.24 3.74
N ASP A 374 2.14 7.79 2.92
CA ASP A 374 2.15 7.95 1.47
C ASP A 374 0.75 8.37 0.95
N PRO A 375 0.66 9.39 0.07
CA PRO A 375 -0.61 9.86 -0.48
C PRO A 375 -1.39 8.83 -1.30
N GLU A 376 -0.72 7.92 -2.02
CA GLU A 376 -1.41 6.89 -2.81
C GLU A 376 -2.04 5.83 -1.91
N LEU A 377 -1.37 5.43 -0.83
CA LEU A 377 -1.98 4.56 0.20
C LEU A 377 -3.23 5.20 0.81
N HIS A 378 -3.17 6.51 1.09
CA HIS A 378 -4.31 7.27 1.59
C HIS A 378 -5.46 7.31 0.58
N LEU A 379 -5.16 7.63 -0.69
CA LEU A 379 -6.13 7.71 -1.77
C LEU A 379 -6.81 6.36 -2.05
N ALA A 380 -6.03 5.28 -2.11
CA ALA A 380 -6.53 3.93 -2.31
C ALA A 380 -7.50 3.51 -1.20
N THR A 381 -7.17 3.83 0.05
CA THR A 381 -8.06 3.62 1.19
C THR A 381 -9.38 4.37 1.02
N CYS A 382 -9.33 5.67 0.72
CA CYS A 382 -10.53 6.48 0.56
C CYS A 382 -11.43 5.92 -0.55
N ARG A 383 -10.86 5.53 -1.70
CA ARG A 383 -11.61 4.87 -2.79
C ARG A 383 -12.27 3.58 -2.33
N ASN A 384 -11.51 2.69 -1.68
CA ASN A 384 -12.02 1.40 -1.23
C ASN A 384 -13.14 1.53 -0.19
N ILE A 385 -12.97 2.44 0.78
CA ILE A 385 -14.00 2.70 1.78
C ILE A 385 -15.27 3.25 1.12
N ALA A 386 -15.14 4.25 0.24
CA ALA A 386 -16.28 4.85 -0.45
C ALA A 386 -17.01 3.83 -1.35
N TYR A 387 -16.27 2.93 -1.99
CA TYR A 387 -16.85 1.91 -2.87
C TYR A 387 -17.77 0.93 -2.11
N GLY A 388 -17.34 0.44 -0.94
CA GLY A 388 -17.99 -0.72 -0.31
C GLY A 388 -18.14 -0.75 1.21
N PHE A 389 -17.50 0.16 1.96
CA PHE A 389 -17.45 0.04 3.43
C PHE A 389 -17.99 1.25 4.20
N GLY A 390 -18.28 2.37 3.53
CA GLY A 390 -18.81 3.53 4.21
C GLY A 390 -18.83 4.78 3.36
N ARG A 391 -19.10 5.91 4.00
CA ARG A 391 -19.03 7.23 3.38
C ARG A 391 -17.73 7.91 3.75
N VAL A 392 -17.02 8.44 2.77
CA VAL A 392 -15.82 9.27 3.01
C VAL A 392 -16.21 10.75 3.00
N LEU A 393 -15.90 11.45 4.08
CA LEU A 393 -16.28 12.85 4.32
C LEU A 393 -15.04 13.69 4.65
N GLY A 394 -15.15 14.99 4.39
CA GLY A 394 -14.24 15.96 4.99
C GLY A 394 -14.66 16.32 6.42
N VAL A 395 -13.73 16.78 7.24
CA VAL A 395 -13.99 17.28 8.60
C VAL A 395 -15.04 18.39 8.58
N ASP A 396 -14.92 19.35 7.65
CA ASP A 396 -15.89 20.45 7.53
C ASP A 396 -17.29 19.94 7.14
N GLU A 397 -17.39 18.91 6.30
CA GLU A 397 -18.67 18.28 5.96
C GLU A 397 -19.27 17.55 7.17
N ALA A 398 -18.44 16.84 7.95
CA ALA A 398 -18.87 16.19 9.19
C ALA A 398 -19.37 17.21 10.22
N LEU A 399 -18.68 18.35 10.37
CA LEU A 399 -19.10 19.47 11.22
C LEU A 399 -20.43 20.07 10.76
N ALA A 400 -20.60 20.29 9.45
CA ALA A 400 -21.85 20.80 8.90
C ALA A 400 -23.04 19.84 9.17
N ARG A 401 -22.80 18.53 9.12
CA ARG A 401 -23.81 17.51 9.43
C ARG A 401 -24.20 17.49 10.90
N LEU A 402 -23.27 17.71 11.82
CA LEU A 402 -23.58 17.88 13.24
C LEU A 402 -24.50 19.07 13.51
N GLY A 403 -24.35 20.16 12.75
CA GLY A 403 -25.15 21.38 12.93
C GLY A 403 -26.60 21.26 12.43
N ARG A 404 -26.88 20.39 11.46
CA ARG A 404 -28.20 20.31 10.80
C ARG A 404 -29.26 19.55 11.62
N SER A 405 -28.87 18.67 12.54
CA SER A 405 -29.85 17.89 13.33
C SER A 405 -30.57 18.69 14.41
N GLY A 406 -30.04 19.84 14.83
CA GLY A 406 -30.71 20.73 15.80
C GLY A 406 -31.91 21.50 15.24
N ALA A 407 -32.03 21.67 13.92
CA ALA A 407 -33.05 22.51 13.31
C ALA A 407 -34.33 21.76 12.89
N ASN A 408 -34.26 20.45 12.67
CA ASN A 408 -35.42 19.64 12.22
C ASN A 408 -36.13 18.87 13.32
N GLY A 409 -35.59 18.84 14.54
CA GLY A 409 -36.23 18.20 15.71
C GLY A 409 -37.34 19.01 16.35
N ALA A 410 -37.39 20.34 16.13
CA ALA A 410 -38.37 21.24 16.75
C ALA A 410 -39.66 21.45 15.93
N ALA A 411 -39.79 20.81 14.76
CA ALA A 411 -40.94 20.98 13.86
C ALA A 411 -41.89 19.77 13.82
N ARG A 412 -41.73 18.82 14.75
CA ARG A 412 -42.60 17.64 14.89
C ARG A 412 -42.88 17.33 16.36
N GLU A 413 -43.56 18.25 17.03
CA GLU A 413 -44.46 17.94 18.16
C GLU A 413 -45.80 18.63 17.93
#